data_AF-A0A061JGQ4-F1
#
_entry.id   AF-A0A061JGQ4-F1
#
_cell.length_a   1.000
_cell.length_b   1.000
_cell.length_c   1.000
_cell.angle_alpha   90.00
_cell.angle_beta   90.00
_cell.angle_gamma   90.00
#
_symmetry.space_group_name_H-M   'P 1'
#
loop_
_entity.id
_entity.type
_entity.pdbx_description
1 polymer ?
#
loop_
_entity_poly.entity_id
_entity_poly.type
_entity_poly.pdbx_seq_one_letter_code
_entity_poly.pdbx_strand_id
1 'polypeptide(L)'
;MTRHHPPKTSPQPIDILMASGAIKPITELEIGDEIMGADSLPRTVIDIRTSLEDTFEIRPIKGASFVLGASQSLPLVRSTSLELYDLKSVPMWEYLKQSPHFKGVHLLYRMPVNFSDGPALPLDPYFLGILVGDGCFRNTSTKHYNTRS
;
A
#
# COMPACT_ATOMS: atom_id res chain seq x y z
N MET A 1 13.47 -9.05 -25.38
CA MET A 1 13.81 -9.77 -24.13
C MET A 1 12.96 -9.21 -22.99
N THR A 2 11.90 -9.91 -22.62
CA THR A 2 11.08 -9.55 -21.45
C THR A 2 11.86 -9.96 -20.21
N ARG A 3 12.37 -8.99 -19.43
CA ARG A 3 13.06 -9.29 -18.17
C ARG A 3 12.03 -9.77 -17.16
N HIS A 4 11.89 -11.09 -17.00
CA HIS A 4 11.08 -11.66 -15.93
C HIS A 4 11.86 -11.59 -14.62
N HIS A 5 11.41 -10.75 -13.69
CA HIS A 5 11.94 -10.77 -12.32
C HIS A 5 11.42 -12.04 -11.61
N PRO A 6 12.28 -12.79 -10.90
CA PRO A 6 11.83 -13.94 -10.12
C PRO A 6 10.81 -13.52 -9.06
N PRO A 7 9.79 -14.36 -8.77
CA PRO A 7 8.82 -14.04 -7.72
C PRO A 7 9.52 -13.96 -6.37
N LYS A 8 9.40 -12.81 -5.68
CA LYS A 8 9.90 -12.66 -4.31
C LYS A 8 8.96 -13.28 -3.26
N THR A 9 7.66 -13.35 -3.56
CA THR A 9 6.59 -13.85 -2.67
C THR A 9 5.38 -14.25 -3.52
N SER A 10 4.50 -15.12 -3.01
CA SER A 10 3.19 -15.37 -3.62
C SER A 10 2.43 -14.04 -3.79
N PRO A 11 1.89 -13.76 -4.99
CA PRO A 11 1.24 -12.48 -5.23
C PRO A 11 -0.07 -12.39 -4.43
N GLN A 12 -0.24 -11.27 -3.73
CA GLN A 12 -1.42 -11.00 -2.91
C GLN A 12 -2.35 -10.02 -3.63
N PRO A 13 -3.66 -10.02 -3.29
CA PRO A 13 -4.56 -8.94 -3.66
C PRO A 13 -3.99 -7.59 -3.27
N ILE A 14 -4.45 -6.53 -3.93
CA ILE A 14 -4.01 -5.18 -3.60
C ILE A 14 -4.46 -4.81 -2.19
N ASP A 15 -3.52 -4.27 -1.43
CA ASP A 15 -3.79 -3.65 -0.15
C ASP A 15 -4.19 -2.18 -0.33
N ILE A 16 -5.19 -1.78 0.46
CA ILE A 16 -5.74 -0.43 0.49
C ILE A 16 -5.30 0.24 1.79
N LEU A 17 -4.83 1.48 1.65
CA LEU A 17 -4.54 2.33 2.80
C LEU A 17 -5.85 2.93 3.32
N MET A 18 -6.15 2.68 4.59
CA MET A 18 -7.31 3.22 5.28
C MET A 18 -7.04 4.65 5.75
N ALA A 19 -8.09 5.45 5.94
CA ALA A 19 -7.97 6.81 6.50
C ALA A 19 -7.29 6.83 7.88
N SER A 20 -7.45 5.76 8.66
CA SER A 20 -6.79 5.55 9.95
C SER A 20 -5.28 5.30 9.87
N GLY A 21 -4.73 5.09 8.68
CA GLY A 21 -3.35 4.66 8.45
C GLY A 21 -3.14 3.14 8.51
N ALA A 22 -4.18 2.36 8.83
CA ALA A 22 -4.13 0.91 8.73
C ALA A 22 -4.08 0.46 7.26
N ILE A 23 -3.53 -0.72 7.01
CA ILE A 23 -3.52 -1.37 5.70
C ILE A 23 -4.55 -2.51 5.74
N LYS A 24 -5.48 -2.53 4.78
CA LYS A 24 -6.54 -3.52 4.68
C LYS A 24 -6.60 -4.07 3.25
N PRO A 25 -6.66 -5.39 3.03
CA PRO A 25 -6.73 -5.95 1.69
C PRO A 25 -8.06 -5.57 1.02
N ILE A 26 -8.04 -5.33 -0.30
CA ILE A 26 -9.23 -4.94 -1.06
C ILE A 26 -10.39 -5.94 -0.94
N THR A 27 -10.08 -7.21 -0.67
CA THR A 27 -11.05 -8.31 -0.49
C THR A 27 -11.81 -8.26 0.82
N GLU A 28 -11.33 -7.48 1.80
CA GLU A 28 -11.96 -7.34 3.12
C GLU A 28 -12.69 -5.99 3.29
N LEU A 29 -12.72 -5.14 2.26
CA LEU A 29 -13.41 -3.85 2.33
C LEU A 29 -14.92 -4.03 2.52
N GLU A 30 -15.50 -3.12 3.28
CA GLU A 30 -16.93 -3.05 3.56
C GLU A 30 -17.51 -1.69 3.17
N ILE A 31 -18.81 -1.64 2.87
CA ILE A 31 -19.50 -0.37 2.61
C ILE A 31 -19.48 0.45 3.90
N GLY A 32 -19.06 1.71 3.80
CA GLY A 32 -18.84 2.60 4.94
C GLY A 32 -17.38 2.68 5.40
N ASP A 33 -16.49 1.80 4.93
CA ASP A 33 -15.06 1.92 5.21
C ASP A 33 -14.53 3.27 4.70
N GLU A 34 -13.67 3.90 5.50
CA GLU A 34 -12.96 5.13 5.12
C GLU A 34 -11.56 4.80 4.59
N ILE A 35 -11.38 4.96 3.28
CA ILE A 35 -10.10 4.75 2.58
C ILE A 35 -9.35 6.06 2.40
N MET A 36 -8.03 5.98 2.24
CA MET A 36 -7.20 7.13 2.00
C MET A 36 -7.25 7.55 0.53
N GLY A 37 -7.66 8.79 0.28
CA GLY A 37 -7.64 9.40 -1.05
C GLY A 37 -6.23 9.79 -1.51
N ALA A 38 -6.07 9.90 -2.82
CA ALA A 38 -4.85 10.42 -3.46
C ALA A 38 -4.50 11.86 -3.01
N ASP A 39 -5.52 12.63 -2.61
CA ASP A 39 -5.45 13.97 -2.04
C ASP A 39 -5.15 13.99 -0.53
N SER A 40 -4.80 12.83 0.07
CA SER A 40 -4.62 12.67 1.53
C SER A 40 -5.89 12.93 2.36
N LEU A 41 -7.06 12.97 1.72
CA LEU A 41 -8.35 13.14 2.40
C LEU A 41 -9.09 11.80 2.48
N PRO A 42 -9.85 11.54 3.55
CA PRO A 42 -10.63 10.32 3.69
C PRO A 42 -11.75 10.25 2.63
N ARG A 43 -12.02 9.04 2.14
CA ARG A 43 -13.10 8.74 1.19
C ARG A 43 -13.91 7.55 1.68
N THR A 44 -15.23 7.68 1.70
CA THR A 44 -16.11 6.59 2.12
C THR A 44 -16.42 5.66 0.95
N VAL A 45 -16.32 4.36 1.19
CA VAL A 45 -16.76 3.32 0.25
C VAL A 45 -18.30 3.29 0.24
N ILE A 46 -18.90 3.65 -0.89
CA ILE A 46 -20.37 3.72 -1.04
C ILE A 46 -20.99 2.49 -1.72
N ASP A 47 -20.19 1.74 -2.49
CA ASP A 47 -20.63 0.57 -3.26
C ASP A 47 -19.44 -0.37 -3.46
N ILE A 48 -19.70 -1.68 -3.46
CA ILE A 48 -18.71 -2.72 -3.73
C ILE A 48 -19.29 -3.67 -4.77
N ARG A 49 -18.54 -3.88 -5.86
CA ARG A 49 -18.94 -4.77 -6.95
C ARG A 49 -17.94 -5.90 -7.08
N THR A 50 -18.47 -7.10 -7.27
CA THR A 50 -17.67 -8.31 -7.49
C THR A 50 -18.01 -8.90 -8.85
N SER A 51 -16.98 -9.26 -9.61
CA SER A 51 -17.09 -9.95 -10.89
C SER A 51 -16.14 -11.14 -10.91
N LEU A 52 -16.47 -12.14 -11.71
CA LEU A 52 -15.55 -13.24 -12.02
C LEU A 52 -14.82 -12.89 -13.32
N GLU A 53 -13.50 -12.71 -13.23
CA GLU A 53 -12.67 -12.29 -14.36
C GLU A 53 -11.25 -12.85 -14.29
N ASP A 54 -10.55 -12.78 -15.42
CA ASP A 54 -9.14 -13.13 -15.49
C ASP A 54 -8.33 -12.22 -14.59
N THR A 55 -7.40 -12.80 -13.83
CA THR A 55 -6.53 -12.11 -12.89
C THR A 55 -5.09 -12.15 -13.36
N PHE A 56 -4.38 -11.03 -13.23
CA PHE A 56 -3.02 -10.85 -13.72
C PHE A 56 -2.06 -10.55 -12.56
N GLU A 57 -0.93 -11.26 -12.50
CA GLU A 57 0.18 -10.92 -11.61
C GLU A 57 1.00 -9.76 -12.20
N ILE A 58 1.14 -8.68 -11.43
CA ILE A 58 1.96 -7.54 -11.78
C ILE A 58 3.24 -7.58 -10.97
N ARG A 59 4.38 -7.56 -11.66
CA ARG A 59 5.73 -7.62 -11.08
C ARG A 59 6.48 -6.30 -11.28
N PRO A 60 6.31 -5.31 -10.38
CA PRO A 60 7.08 -4.08 -10.44
C PRO A 60 8.56 -4.35 -10.15
N ILE A 61 9.44 -3.52 -10.71
CA ILE A 61 10.88 -3.54 -10.35
C ILE A 61 11.07 -3.12 -8.89
N LYS A 62 10.22 -2.21 -8.38
CA LYS A 62 10.26 -1.67 -7.01
C LYS A 62 8.97 -1.99 -6.26
N GLY A 63 9.08 -2.79 -5.20
CA GLY A 63 7.95 -3.19 -4.34
C GLY A 63 7.59 -4.65 -4.50
N ALA A 64 6.52 -5.06 -3.81
CA ALA A 64 5.98 -6.42 -3.90
C ALA A 64 5.17 -6.61 -5.19
N SER A 65 5.12 -7.86 -5.66
CA SER A 65 4.16 -8.27 -6.69
C SER A 65 2.75 -8.29 -6.12
N PHE A 66 1.76 -7.98 -6.94
CA PHE A 66 0.35 -8.02 -6.56
C PHE A 66 -0.50 -8.56 -7.71
N VAL A 67 -1.70 -9.02 -7.40
CA VAL A 67 -2.69 -9.46 -8.40
C VAL A 67 -3.77 -8.42 -8.62
N LEU A 68 -4.17 -8.27 -9.88
CA LEU A 68 -5.21 -7.35 -10.32
C LEU A 68 -6.11 -8.03 -11.35
N GLY A 69 -7.42 -7.89 -11.21
CA GLY A 69 -8.40 -8.36 -12.17
C GLY A 69 -8.38 -7.57 -13.49
N ALA A 70 -8.92 -8.17 -14.56
CA ALA A 70 -8.95 -7.59 -15.89
C ALA A 70 -9.59 -6.19 -15.94
N SER A 71 -10.72 -6.00 -15.25
CA SER A 71 -11.50 -4.75 -15.25
C SER A 71 -10.94 -3.66 -14.35
N GLN A 72 -10.07 -4.01 -13.41
CA GLN A 72 -9.53 -3.06 -12.45
C GLN A 72 -8.43 -2.20 -13.11
N SER A 73 -8.31 -0.96 -12.63
CA SER A 73 -7.44 0.05 -13.26
C SER A 73 -6.08 0.20 -12.58
N LEU A 74 -5.07 0.42 -13.42
CA LEU A 74 -3.70 0.75 -13.02
C LEU A 74 -3.48 2.27 -13.11
N PRO A 75 -2.98 2.89 -12.03
CA PRO A 75 -2.49 4.26 -12.07
C PRO A 75 -1.10 4.30 -12.72
N LEU A 76 -1.00 4.95 -13.86
CA LEU A 76 0.22 5.04 -14.65
C LEU A 76 0.57 6.50 -14.93
N VAL A 77 1.86 6.83 -14.78
CA VAL A 77 2.41 8.16 -15.10
C VAL A 77 3.55 7.99 -16.10
N ARG A 78 3.70 8.95 -17.02
CA ARG A 78 4.78 8.93 -18.00
C ARG A 78 6.13 9.18 -17.33
N SER A 79 7.15 8.42 -17.67
CA SER A 79 8.49 8.52 -17.05
C SER A 79 9.16 9.88 -17.25
N THR A 80 8.79 10.61 -18.31
CA THR A 80 9.34 11.93 -18.65
C THR A 80 8.65 13.09 -17.96
N SER A 81 7.47 12.87 -17.37
CA SER A 81 6.68 13.90 -16.69
C SER A 81 6.08 13.30 -15.42
N LEU A 82 6.61 13.70 -14.27
CA LEU A 82 6.07 13.32 -12.96
C LEU A 82 4.92 14.24 -12.53
N GLU A 83 4.35 15.01 -13.46
CA GLU A 83 3.22 15.89 -13.16
C GLU A 83 1.94 15.06 -13.01
N LEU A 84 1.15 15.41 -12.00
CA LEU A 84 -0.13 14.74 -11.69
C LEU A 84 -1.11 14.81 -12.88
N TYR A 85 -0.98 15.82 -13.75
CA TYR A 85 -1.81 15.96 -14.96
C TYR A 85 -1.63 14.83 -15.97
N ASP A 86 -0.52 14.09 -15.92
CA ASP A 86 -0.25 12.95 -16.79
C ASP A 86 -0.65 11.59 -16.17
N LEU A 87 -1.33 11.60 -15.02
CA LEU A 87 -1.86 10.39 -14.39
C LEU A 87 -2.97 9.79 -15.25
N LYS A 88 -2.73 8.58 -15.75
CA LYS A 88 -3.69 7.77 -16.51
C LYS A 88 -4.13 6.59 -15.68
N SER A 89 -5.44 6.45 -15.48
CA SER A 89 -6.06 5.25 -14.92
C SER A 89 -6.49 4.35 -16.08
N VAL A 90 -5.82 3.21 -16.26
CA VAL A 90 -6.06 2.31 -17.41
C VAL A 90 -6.45 0.93 -16.91
N PRO A 91 -7.60 0.36 -17.31
CA PRO A 91 -7.98 -1.00 -16.91
C PRO A 91 -7.00 -2.03 -17.46
N MET A 92 -6.79 -3.12 -16.74
CA MET A 92 -5.76 -4.11 -17.07
C MET A 92 -5.95 -4.70 -18.47
N TRP A 93 -7.19 -4.99 -18.88
CA TRP A 93 -7.50 -5.50 -20.23
C TRP A 93 -7.11 -4.52 -21.34
N GLU A 94 -7.19 -3.21 -21.09
CA GLU A 94 -6.76 -2.18 -22.04
C GLU A 94 -5.25 -2.03 -22.04
N TYR A 95 -4.62 -2.04 -20.85
CA TYR A 95 -3.17 -2.02 -20.70
C TYR A 95 -2.49 -3.15 -21.49
N LEU A 96 -3.08 -4.35 -21.51
CA LEU A 96 -2.55 -5.48 -22.28
C LEU A 96 -2.47 -5.19 -23.79
N LYS A 97 -3.42 -4.43 -24.34
CA LYS A 97 -3.49 -4.06 -25.76
C LYS A 97 -2.51 -2.95 -26.15
N GLN A 98 -1.91 -2.26 -25.17
CA GLN A 98 -1.00 -1.15 -25.40
C GLN A 98 0.34 -1.59 -26.01
N SER A 99 0.98 -0.67 -26.74
CA SER A 99 2.25 -0.90 -27.42
C SER A 99 3.42 -1.12 -26.44
N PRO A 100 4.51 -1.79 -26.86
CA PRO A 100 5.71 -1.93 -26.04
C PRO A 100 6.31 -0.58 -25.61
N HIS A 101 6.23 0.43 -26.49
CA HIS A 101 6.66 1.78 -26.15
C HIS A 101 5.82 2.37 -25.02
N PHE A 102 4.49 2.26 -25.10
CA PHE A 102 3.59 2.73 -24.05
C PHE A 102 3.92 2.08 -22.69
N LYS A 103 4.08 0.76 -22.66
CA LYS A 103 4.42 -0.01 -21.45
C LYS A 103 5.82 0.31 -20.90
N GLY A 104 6.74 0.75 -21.76
CA GLY A 104 8.09 1.15 -21.35
C GLY A 104 8.17 2.57 -20.78
N VAL A 105 7.29 3.48 -21.22
CA VAL A 105 7.29 4.88 -20.77
C VAL A 105 6.23 5.19 -19.73
N HIS A 106 5.21 4.36 -19.53
CA HIS A 106 4.20 4.56 -18.48
C HIS A 106 4.48 3.63 -17.31
N LEU A 107 4.81 4.22 -16.16
CA LEU A 107 5.25 3.52 -14.97
C LEU A 107 4.19 3.60 -13.87
N LEU A 108 4.17 2.59 -13.00
CA LEU A 108 3.36 2.63 -11.79
C LEU A 108 3.75 3.83 -10.93
N TYR A 109 2.75 4.55 -10.47
CA TYR A 109 2.91 5.74 -9.67
C TYR A 109 2.44 5.51 -8.23
N ARG A 110 3.13 6.14 -7.27
CA ARG A 110 2.77 6.15 -5.84
C ARG A 110 2.75 7.60 -5.37
N MET A 111 1.72 7.96 -4.62
CA MET A 111 1.58 9.31 -4.06
C MET A 111 2.01 9.33 -2.59
N PRO A 112 2.68 10.40 -2.13
CA PRO A 112 2.83 10.63 -0.70
C PRO A 112 1.46 10.87 -0.08
N VAL A 113 1.29 10.42 1.16
CA VAL A 113 0.10 10.67 1.96
C VAL A 113 0.51 11.49 3.17
N ASN A 114 -0.25 12.54 3.43
CA ASN A 114 -0.12 13.33 4.64
C ASN A 114 -1.19 12.91 5.63
N PHE A 115 -0.77 12.47 6.81
CA PHE A 115 -1.70 12.24 7.92
C PHE A 115 -1.87 13.53 8.72
N SER A 116 -3.04 13.74 9.31
CA SER A 116 -3.22 14.83 10.26
C SER A 116 -2.31 14.64 11.46
N ASP A 117 -1.90 15.75 12.09
CA ASP A 117 -1.10 15.69 13.31
C ASP A 117 -1.78 14.80 14.35
N GLY A 118 -1.04 13.79 14.79
CA GLY A 118 -1.51 12.82 15.76
C GLY A 118 -1.64 13.43 17.16
N PRO A 119 -2.24 12.69 18.11
CA PRO A 119 -2.25 13.11 19.50
C PRO A 119 -0.82 13.26 20.02
N ALA A 120 -0.64 14.09 21.05
CA ALA A 120 0.64 14.20 21.74
C ALA A 120 1.10 12.81 22.21
N LEU A 121 2.25 12.36 21.70
CA LEU A 121 2.78 11.05 22.01
C LEU A 121 3.51 11.09 23.36
N PRO A 122 3.41 10.02 24.17
CA PRO A 122 4.11 9.95 25.46
C PRO A 122 5.63 9.84 25.31
N LEU A 123 6.11 9.48 24.12
CA LEU A 123 7.51 9.35 23.76
C LEU A 123 7.71 9.82 22.32
N ASP A 124 8.78 10.58 22.08
CA ASP A 124 9.15 10.98 20.73
C ASP A 124 9.42 9.72 19.87
N PRO A 125 8.84 9.61 18.66
CA PRO A 125 9.06 8.49 17.76
C PRO A 125 10.53 8.18 17.48
N TYR A 126 11.40 9.19 17.52
CA TYR A 126 12.85 9.02 17.35
C TYR A 126 13.45 8.18 18.48
N PHE A 127 13.10 8.47 19.74
CA PHE A 127 13.58 7.69 20.88
C PHE A 127 13.00 6.28 20.90
N LEU A 128 11.74 6.12 20.48
CA LEU A 128 11.15 4.80 20.28
C LEU A 128 11.92 4.02 19.21
N GLY A 129 12.28 4.66 18.11
CA GLY A 129 13.08 4.07 17.04
C GLY A 129 14.45 3.59 17.51
N ILE A 130 15.15 4.38 18.34
CA ILE A 130 16.39 3.95 18.99
C ILE A 130 16.14 2.72 19.87
N LEU A 131 15.12 2.77 20.72
CA LEU A 131 14.81 1.71 21.67
C LEU A 131 14.50 0.37 20.96
N VAL A 132 13.74 0.42 19.85
CA VAL A 132 13.40 -0.77 19.04
C VAL A 132 14.60 -1.24 18.21
N GLY A 133 15.38 -0.31 17.66
CA GLY A 133 16.51 -0.60 16.78
C GLY A 133 17.74 -1.16 17.50
N ASP A 134 18.00 -0.73 18.74
CA ASP A 134 19.14 -1.17 19.55
C ASP A 134 18.95 -2.60 20.13
N GLY A 135 17.72 -3.12 20.12
CA GLY A 135 17.43 -4.53 20.36
C GLY A 135 17.60 -5.01 21.81
N CYS A 136 17.82 -4.12 22.78
CA CYS A 136 18.01 -4.50 24.17
C CYS A 136 16.78 -4.21 25.05
N PHE A 137 15.75 -5.06 24.94
CA PHE A 137 14.65 -5.09 25.90
C PHE A 137 14.94 -6.13 26.98
N ARG A 138 15.31 -5.68 28.18
CA ARG A 138 15.43 -6.55 29.35
C ARG A 138 14.21 -6.39 30.24
N ASN A 139 13.44 -7.46 30.39
CA ASN A 139 12.34 -7.48 31.34
C ASN A 139 12.88 -7.75 32.76
N THR A 140 13.04 -6.71 33.56
CA THR A 140 13.41 -6.85 34.97
C THR A 140 12.15 -7.07 35.79
N SER A 141 11.80 -8.33 36.04
CA SER A 141 10.73 -8.65 36.99
C SER A 141 11.19 -8.30 38.41
N THR A 142 10.53 -7.34 39.03
CA THR A 142 10.79 -6.98 40.43
C THR A 142 10.25 -8.09 41.31
N LYS A 143 11.12 -8.86 41.95
CA LYS A 143 10.71 -9.81 42.98
C LYS A 143 10.21 -9.01 44.19
N HIS A 144 8.90 -8.92 44.38
CA HIS A 144 8.31 -8.45 45.63
C HIS A 144 8.57 -9.48 46.73
N TYR A 145 9.43 -9.14 47.68
CA TYR A 145 9.58 -9.91 48.90
C TYR A 145 8.55 -9.40 49.92
N ASN A 146 7.57 -10.24 50.26
CA ASN A 146 6.67 -9.98 51.39
C ASN A 146 7.45 -10.18 52.69
N THR A 147 7.90 -9.10 53.32
CA THR A 147 8.34 -9.14 54.72
C THR A 147 7.13 -9.24 55.63
N ARG A 148 6.90 -10.41 56.21
CA ARG A 148 5.98 -10.58 57.35
C ARG A 148 6.75 -10.28 58.63
N SER A 149 6.25 -9.33 59.42
CA SER A 149 6.57 -9.14 60.84
C SER A 149 5.26 -8.93 61.59
#